data_AF-A0A8B7N4D3-F1
#
_entry.id   AF-A0A8B7N4D3-F1
#
_cell.length_a   1.000
_cell.length_b   1.000
_cell.length_c   1.000
_cell.angle_alpha   90.00
_cell.angle_beta   90.00
_cell.angle_gamma   90.00
#
_symmetry.space_group_name_H-M   'P 1'
#
loop_
_entity.id
_entity.type
_entity.pdbx_description
1 polymer ?
#
loop_
_entity_poly.entity_id
_entity_poly.type
_entity_poly.pdbx_seq_one_letter_code
_entity_poly.pdbx_strand_id
1 'polypeptide(L)'
;MFKVASYIAVLVVLTSAWQLEGQKFTCAPLRCPRVNTRACKFGVGLNACGCCEVCLSGLNAPCGGPWNTEGTCGTGLTCVKSDANDVDSVGTCKKADTLVCDCKTIKCSKVDPQSCKYGLGLDACGCCEACLLGPGATCGGMWDMEGYCGTGLTCVKKDSTDADSIGTCQVEKPQCACKPASCSAPECKYGVGKDSCDCCDVCLLGPGVTCGGPGDVHGKCGRNMACVKIDPKDANSIGTCRIIPRGK
;
A
#
# COMPACT_ATOMS: atom_id res chain seq x y z
N MET A 1 32.32 -5.80 -71.55
CA MET A 1 30.95 -5.84 -70.99
C MET A 1 30.85 -6.55 -69.63
N PHE A 2 31.76 -7.47 -69.27
CA PHE A 2 31.70 -8.21 -67.99
C PHE A 2 32.07 -7.43 -66.70
N LYS A 3 32.85 -6.34 -66.79
CA LYS A 3 33.26 -5.57 -65.58
C LYS A 3 32.14 -4.70 -65.00
N VAL A 4 31.15 -4.30 -65.80
CA VAL A 4 30.05 -3.43 -65.37
C VAL A 4 29.01 -4.22 -64.57
N ALA A 5 28.72 -5.46 -64.98
CA ALA A 5 27.78 -6.34 -64.29
C ALA A 5 28.25 -6.71 -62.86
N SER A 6 29.56 -6.89 -62.67
CA SER A 6 30.14 -7.23 -61.36
C SER A 6 30.07 -6.05 -60.37
N TYR A 7 30.25 -4.81 -60.86
CA TYR A 7 30.15 -3.61 -60.02
C TYR A 7 28.70 -3.33 -59.58
N ILE A 8 27.73 -3.57 -60.47
CA ILE A 8 26.30 -3.41 -60.17
C ILE A 8 25.86 -4.45 -59.12
N ALA A 9 26.32 -5.70 -59.23
CA ALA A 9 26.00 -6.74 -58.25
C ALA A 9 26.52 -6.41 -56.85
N VAL A 10 27.73 -5.86 -56.72
CA VAL A 10 28.30 -5.44 -55.42
C VAL A 10 27.57 -4.24 -54.83
N LEU A 11 27.15 -3.27 -55.66
CA LEU A 11 26.38 -2.12 -55.21
C LEU A 11 24.97 -2.49 -54.70
N VAL A 12 24.28 -3.42 -55.37
CA VAL A 12 22.96 -3.88 -54.93
C VAL A 12 23.03 -4.58 -53.57
N VAL A 13 24.05 -5.44 -53.36
CA VAL A 13 24.27 -6.14 -52.07
C VAL A 13 24.62 -5.16 -50.94
N LEU A 14 25.41 -4.13 -51.22
CA LEU A 14 25.75 -3.09 -50.23
C LEU A 14 24.57 -2.18 -49.89
N THR A 15 23.63 -1.94 -50.81
CA THR A 15 22.42 -1.14 -50.53
C THR A 15 21.33 -1.92 -49.79
N SER A 16 21.26 -3.25 -49.93
CA SER A 16 20.29 -4.08 -49.19
C SER A 16 20.62 -4.26 -47.70
N ALA A 17 21.83 -3.86 -47.27
CA ALA A 17 22.25 -3.95 -45.88
C ALA A 17 21.70 -2.81 -44.98
N TRP A 18 20.99 -1.82 -45.55
CA TRP A 18 20.51 -0.62 -44.83
C TRP A 18 18.98 -0.53 -44.70
N GLN A 19 18.24 -1.61 -44.95
CA GLN A 19 16.75 -1.58 -44.94
C GLN A 19 16.11 -2.55 -43.96
N LEU A 20 16.84 -2.95 -42.92
CA LEU A 20 16.29 -3.62 -41.74
C LEU A 20 16.51 -2.78 -40.48
N GLU A 21 16.37 -1.46 -40.62
CA GLU A 21 16.07 -0.62 -39.46
C GLU A 21 14.60 -0.89 -39.13
N GLY A 22 14.42 -1.58 -38.00
CA GLY A 22 13.15 -2.11 -37.53
C GLY A 22 11.99 -1.14 -37.74
N GLN A 23 10.87 -1.69 -38.20
CA GLN A 23 9.59 -1.02 -38.34
C GLN A 23 9.24 -0.36 -37.00
N LYS A 24 9.66 0.90 -36.82
CA LYS A 24 9.34 1.71 -35.66
C LYS A 24 7.83 1.90 -35.71
N PHE A 25 7.13 1.16 -34.87
CA PHE A 25 5.70 1.34 -34.69
C PHE A 25 5.48 2.77 -34.19
N THR A 26 5.02 3.66 -35.07
CA THR A 26 4.73 5.04 -34.69
C THR A 26 3.44 5.03 -33.87
N CYS A 27 3.56 5.18 -32.56
CA CYS A 27 2.40 5.41 -31.71
C CYS A 27 1.73 6.73 -32.11
N ALA A 28 0.42 6.68 -32.37
CA ALA A 28 -0.41 7.85 -32.64
C ALA A 28 -1.48 7.97 -31.54
N PRO A 29 -1.15 8.58 -30.37
CA PRO A 29 -2.02 8.59 -29.19
C PRO A 29 -3.41 9.17 -29.46
N LEU A 30 -3.52 10.09 -30.42
CA LEU A 30 -4.78 10.74 -30.82
C LEU A 30 -5.77 9.77 -31.49
N ARG A 31 -5.34 8.57 -31.89
CA ARG A 31 -6.20 7.52 -32.46
C ARG A 31 -6.65 6.48 -31.43
N CYS A 32 -6.23 6.60 -30.18
CA CYS A 32 -6.61 5.67 -29.13
C CYS A 32 -8.06 5.90 -28.68
N PRO A 33 -8.80 4.81 -28.34
CA PRO A 33 -10.07 4.94 -27.65
C PRO A 33 -9.90 5.71 -26.34
N ARG A 34 -10.85 6.59 -26.03
CA ARG A 34 -10.88 7.29 -24.73
C ARG A 34 -11.20 6.29 -23.63
N VAL A 35 -10.28 6.10 -22.69
CA VAL A 35 -10.52 5.33 -21.46
C VAL A 35 -10.99 6.26 -20.36
N ASN A 36 -12.04 5.87 -19.64
CA ASN A 36 -12.46 6.57 -18.44
C ASN A 36 -11.58 6.11 -17.27
N THR A 37 -10.52 6.86 -16.98
CA THR A 37 -9.52 6.53 -15.95
C THR A 37 -10.11 6.37 -14.55
N ARG A 38 -11.24 7.05 -14.24
CA ARG A 38 -11.94 6.91 -12.95
C ARG A 38 -12.77 5.62 -12.84
N ALA A 39 -13.11 5.00 -13.97
CA ALA A 39 -13.84 3.74 -14.00
C ALA A 39 -12.90 2.51 -13.92
N CYS A 40 -11.60 2.68 -14.17
CA CYS A 40 -10.64 1.59 -14.07
C CYS A 40 -10.33 1.28 -12.60
N LYS A 41 -11.03 0.28 -12.06
CA LYS A 41 -10.94 -0.13 -10.65
C LYS A 41 -9.52 -0.49 -10.17
N PHE A 42 -8.65 -0.93 -11.08
CA PHE A 42 -7.30 -1.41 -10.77
C PHE A 42 -6.19 -0.59 -11.45
N GLY A 43 -6.52 0.65 -11.84
CA GLY A 43 -5.59 1.56 -12.50
C GLY A 43 -5.60 1.46 -14.02
N VAL A 44 -4.77 2.31 -14.62
CA VAL A 44 -4.64 2.47 -16.07
C VAL A 44 -3.21 2.13 -16.45
N GLY A 45 -3.05 1.32 -17.50
CA GLY A 45 -1.75 1.00 -18.08
C GLY A 45 -1.79 1.17 -19.59
N LEU A 46 -0.71 0.78 -20.25
CA LEU A 46 -0.63 0.81 -21.70
C LEU A 46 -0.96 -0.57 -22.28
N ASN A 47 -1.52 -0.59 -23.48
CA ASN A 47 -1.70 -1.81 -24.25
C ASN A 47 -0.36 -2.44 -24.61
N ALA A 48 -0.37 -3.63 -25.21
CA ALA A 48 0.83 -4.37 -25.56
C ALA A 48 1.79 -3.67 -26.52
N CYS A 49 1.27 -2.72 -27.31
CA CYS A 49 2.07 -1.86 -28.18
C CYS A 49 2.70 -0.67 -27.44
N GLY A 50 2.42 -0.50 -26.15
CA GLY A 50 2.89 0.62 -25.34
C GLY A 50 2.32 1.98 -25.74
N CYS A 51 1.14 2.01 -26.38
CA CYS A 51 0.64 3.22 -27.04
C CYS A 51 -0.67 3.75 -26.46
N CYS A 52 -1.68 2.90 -26.34
CA CYS A 52 -3.00 3.32 -25.87
C CYS A 52 -3.22 2.95 -24.42
N GLU A 53 -3.88 3.84 -23.67
CA GLU A 53 -4.33 3.56 -22.32
C GLU A 53 -5.40 2.45 -22.33
N VAL A 54 -5.31 1.55 -21.36
CA VAL A 54 -6.27 0.45 -21.11
C VAL A 54 -6.48 0.29 -19.61
N CYS A 55 -7.65 -0.19 -19.19
CA CYS A 55 -7.85 -0.56 -17.78
C CYS A 55 -7.05 -1.82 -17.46
N LEU A 56 -6.40 -1.82 -16.29
CA LEU A 56 -5.65 -2.98 -15.82
C LEU A 56 -6.57 -4.02 -15.17
N SER A 57 -6.15 -5.28 -15.27
CA SER A 57 -6.81 -6.45 -14.69
C SER A 57 -6.61 -6.54 -13.18
N GLY A 58 -7.67 -6.88 -12.47
CA GLY A 58 -7.67 -7.05 -11.02
C GLY A 58 -7.16 -8.42 -10.56
N LEU A 59 -7.14 -8.63 -9.24
CA LEU A 59 -6.72 -9.90 -8.64
C LEU A 59 -7.55 -11.08 -9.18
N ASN A 60 -6.85 -12.16 -9.55
CA ASN A 60 -7.36 -13.39 -10.16
C ASN A 60 -7.99 -13.25 -11.56
N ALA A 61 -8.00 -12.05 -12.15
CA ALA A 61 -8.44 -11.89 -13.53
C ALA A 61 -7.44 -12.55 -14.50
N PRO A 62 -7.90 -12.98 -15.68
CA PRO A 62 -7.00 -13.47 -16.72
C PRO A 62 -6.03 -12.36 -17.15
N CYS A 63 -4.84 -12.79 -17.58
CA CYS A 63 -3.77 -11.91 -18.05
C CYS A 63 -2.82 -12.68 -18.97
N GLY A 64 -1.94 -11.97 -19.69
CA GLY A 64 -0.98 -12.61 -20.59
C GLY A 64 -1.60 -13.01 -21.93
N GLY A 65 -1.24 -14.19 -22.44
CA GLY A 65 -1.57 -14.56 -23.82
C GLY A 65 -0.61 -13.90 -24.83
N PRO A 66 -0.71 -14.24 -26.12
CA PRO A 66 0.06 -13.57 -27.17
C PRO A 66 -0.18 -12.07 -27.11
N TRP A 67 0.90 -11.30 -26.97
CA TRP A 67 0.84 -9.83 -26.85
C TRP A 67 -0.10 -9.33 -25.74
N ASN A 68 -0.17 -10.00 -24.59
CA ASN A 68 -1.03 -9.59 -23.47
C ASN A 68 -2.52 -9.38 -23.84
N THR A 69 -3.04 -10.14 -24.81
CA THR A 69 -4.42 -10.04 -25.28
C THR A 69 -5.47 -10.37 -24.20
N GLU A 70 -5.11 -11.20 -23.22
CA GLU A 70 -5.94 -11.51 -22.06
C GLU A 70 -5.87 -10.43 -20.97
N GLY A 71 -4.97 -9.46 -21.11
CA GLY A 71 -4.87 -8.28 -20.25
C GLY A 71 -3.55 -8.17 -19.49
N THR A 72 -3.36 -7.00 -18.88
CA THR A 72 -2.19 -6.66 -18.07
C THR A 72 -2.64 -6.36 -16.64
N CYS A 73 -1.92 -6.90 -15.67
CA CYS A 73 -2.30 -6.79 -14.26
C CYS A 73 -2.11 -5.38 -13.70
N GLY A 74 -2.98 -5.02 -12.74
CA GLY A 74 -2.95 -3.75 -12.01
C GLY A 74 -1.71 -3.55 -11.17
N THR A 75 -1.56 -2.34 -10.62
CA THR A 75 -0.47 -2.01 -9.69
C THR A 75 -0.41 -3.01 -8.53
N GLY A 76 0.79 -3.53 -8.25
CA GLY A 76 1.01 -4.52 -7.18
C GLY A 76 0.57 -5.94 -7.53
N LEU A 77 0.26 -6.23 -8.80
CA LEU A 77 -0.10 -7.56 -9.29
C LEU A 77 0.86 -8.02 -10.41
N THR A 78 1.24 -9.30 -10.40
CA THR A 78 2.02 -9.97 -11.44
C THR A 78 1.17 -11.01 -12.14
N CYS A 79 1.33 -11.13 -13.46
CA CYS A 79 0.68 -12.19 -14.23
C CYS A 79 1.40 -13.52 -14.01
N VAL A 80 0.79 -14.44 -13.27
CA VAL A 80 1.30 -15.79 -13.07
C VAL A 80 0.80 -16.65 -14.21
N LYS A 81 1.68 -16.92 -15.18
CA LYS A 81 1.38 -17.73 -16.37
C LYS A 81 1.17 -19.19 -16.01
N SER A 82 0.30 -19.86 -16.76
CA SER A 82 0.01 -21.28 -16.60
C SER A 82 1.18 -22.16 -17.04
N ASP A 83 1.97 -21.69 -18.00
CA ASP A 83 3.27 -22.23 -18.38
C ASP A 83 4.32 -21.11 -18.29
N ALA A 84 5.33 -21.30 -17.45
CA ALA A 84 6.39 -20.32 -17.23
C ALA A 84 7.41 -20.26 -18.38
N ASN A 85 7.49 -21.30 -19.21
CA ASN A 85 8.42 -21.39 -20.34
C ASN A 85 7.82 -20.84 -21.64
N ASP A 86 6.51 -20.61 -21.67
CA ASP A 86 5.80 -20.08 -22.83
C ASP A 86 5.47 -18.59 -22.60
N VAL A 87 6.11 -17.74 -23.39
CA VAL A 87 5.92 -16.28 -23.34
C VAL A 87 4.50 -15.86 -23.76
N ASP A 88 3.81 -16.70 -24.52
CA ASP A 88 2.45 -16.45 -25.00
C ASP A 88 1.40 -17.16 -24.13
N SER A 89 1.81 -17.79 -23.02
CA SER A 89 0.88 -18.46 -22.12
C SER A 89 -0.04 -17.47 -21.39
N VAL A 90 -1.30 -17.88 -21.25
CA VAL A 90 -2.29 -17.18 -20.42
C VAL A 90 -2.02 -17.46 -18.94
N GLY A 91 -2.28 -16.47 -18.11
CA GLY A 91 -2.09 -16.52 -16.67
C GLY A 91 -3.23 -15.89 -15.90
N THR A 92 -2.99 -15.73 -14.59
CA THR A 92 -3.89 -14.98 -13.71
C THR A 92 -3.12 -13.95 -12.89
N CYS A 93 -3.72 -12.79 -12.68
CA CYS A 93 -3.12 -11.75 -11.87
C CYS A 93 -3.08 -12.19 -10.40
N LYS A 94 -1.87 -12.35 -9.87
CA LYS A 94 -1.62 -12.57 -8.43
C LYS A 94 -0.91 -11.35 -7.88
N LYS A 95 -0.80 -11.22 -6.56
CA LYS A 95 0.04 -10.16 -6.00
C LYS A 95 1.46 -10.33 -6.52
N ALA A 96 2.03 -9.25 -7.05
CA ALA A 96 3.45 -9.21 -7.36
C ALA A 96 4.17 -9.51 -6.05
N ASP A 97 5.10 -10.46 -6.09
CA ASP A 97 5.86 -10.91 -4.92
C ASP A 97 5.08 -11.75 -3.91
N THR A 98 4.38 -12.78 -4.39
CA THR A 98 4.11 -13.92 -3.52
C THR A 98 5.40 -14.67 -3.26
N LEU A 99 5.98 -14.48 -2.07
CA LEU A 99 6.61 -15.57 -1.33
C LEU A 99 5.66 -16.77 -1.46
N VAL A 100 6.06 -17.78 -2.26
CA VAL A 100 5.23 -18.97 -2.47
C VAL A 100 5.34 -19.83 -1.22
N CYS A 101 4.41 -19.63 -0.29
CA CYS A 101 4.33 -20.45 0.91
C CYS A 101 3.39 -21.64 0.66
N ASP A 102 3.93 -22.85 0.75
CA ASP A 102 3.10 -24.05 0.81
C ASP A 102 2.65 -24.31 2.25
N CYS A 103 1.49 -23.76 2.63
CA CYS A 103 0.91 -23.91 3.96
C CYS A 103 0.72 -25.39 4.38
N LYS A 104 0.68 -26.35 3.45
CA LYS A 104 0.53 -27.78 3.78
C LYS A 104 1.77 -28.35 4.45
N THR A 105 2.94 -27.77 4.19
CA THR A 105 4.22 -28.25 4.73
C THR A 105 4.67 -27.50 5.98
N ILE A 106 4.06 -26.34 6.25
CA ILE A 106 4.42 -25.48 7.37
C ILE A 106 3.81 -26.02 8.66
N LYS A 107 4.63 -26.15 9.70
CA LYS A 107 4.18 -26.48 11.05
C LYS A 107 4.00 -25.21 11.87
N CYS A 108 2.74 -24.82 12.08
CA CYS A 108 2.43 -23.66 12.89
C CYS A 108 2.61 -23.94 14.39
N SER A 109 3.21 -22.98 15.09
CA SER A 109 3.20 -22.98 16.55
C SER A 109 1.84 -22.52 17.04
N LYS A 110 1.33 -23.11 18.12
CA LYS A 110 0.08 -22.65 18.73
C LYS A 110 0.31 -21.33 19.43
N VAL A 111 -0.47 -20.31 19.09
CA VAL A 111 -0.49 -19.03 19.76
C VAL A 111 -1.75 -18.96 20.61
N ASP A 112 -1.62 -18.51 21.86
CA ASP A 112 -2.78 -18.23 22.71
C ASP A 112 -3.37 -16.87 22.32
N PRO A 113 -4.59 -16.78 21.77
CA PRO A 113 -5.18 -15.51 21.36
C PRO A 113 -5.29 -14.49 22.51
N GLN A 114 -5.43 -14.95 23.75
CA GLN A 114 -5.52 -14.06 24.92
C GLN A 114 -4.19 -13.39 25.26
N SER A 115 -3.07 -13.98 24.82
CA SER A 115 -1.73 -13.41 24.99
C SER A 115 -1.42 -12.29 23.98
N CYS A 116 -2.17 -12.23 22.86
CA CYS A 116 -1.93 -11.26 21.79
C CYS A 116 -2.64 -9.93 22.07
N LYS A 117 -1.93 -9.04 22.75
CA LYS A 117 -2.44 -7.73 23.17
C LYS A 117 -3.05 -6.87 22.04
N TYR A 118 -2.52 -6.97 20.81
CA TYR A 118 -2.96 -6.15 19.68
C TYR A 118 -3.76 -6.92 18.63
N GLY A 119 -4.25 -8.10 19.02
CA GLY A 119 -5.01 -9.00 18.17
C GLY A 119 -4.16 -10.11 17.56
N LEU A 120 -4.87 -11.07 16.97
CA LEU A 120 -4.31 -12.20 16.27
C LEU A 120 -4.43 -11.95 14.77
N GLY A 121 -3.37 -12.26 14.03
CA GLY A 121 -3.34 -12.19 12.58
C GLY A 121 -2.63 -13.41 12.00
N LEU A 122 -2.33 -13.35 10.71
CA LEU A 122 -1.54 -14.37 10.04
C LEU A 122 -0.11 -13.89 9.83
N ASP A 123 0.82 -14.82 9.71
CA ASP A 123 2.21 -14.57 9.32
C ASP A 123 2.33 -14.05 7.88
N ALA A 124 3.56 -13.70 7.46
CA ALA A 124 3.88 -13.22 6.11
C ALA A 124 3.36 -14.14 4.99
N CYS A 125 3.27 -15.43 5.30
CA CYS A 125 2.77 -16.47 4.40
C CYS A 125 1.25 -16.60 4.37
N GLY A 126 0.53 -16.01 5.33
CA GLY A 126 -0.91 -16.21 5.49
C GLY A 126 -1.28 -17.61 6.00
N CYS A 127 -0.34 -18.36 6.59
CA CYS A 127 -0.54 -19.76 6.97
C CYS A 127 -0.74 -19.92 8.48
N CYS A 128 0.10 -19.27 9.28
CA CYS A 128 0.14 -19.47 10.72
C CYS A 128 -0.39 -18.25 11.47
N GLU A 129 -1.09 -18.50 12.58
CA GLU A 129 -1.51 -17.45 13.48
C GLU A 129 -0.29 -16.85 14.21
N ALA A 130 -0.25 -15.52 14.29
CA ALA A 130 0.77 -14.75 14.97
C ALA A 130 0.15 -13.55 15.70
N CYS A 131 0.77 -13.10 16.79
CA CYS A 131 0.34 -11.87 17.44
C CYS A 131 0.67 -10.66 16.58
N LEU A 132 -0.31 -9.79 16.39
CA LEU A 132 -0.11 -8.53 15.68
C LEU A 132 0.72 -7.55 16.53
N LEU A 133 1.41 -6.66 15.83
CA LEU A 133 2.33 -5.70 16.40
C LEU A 133 1.61 -4.47 16.97
N GLY A 134 2.14 -3.97 18.09
CA GLY A 134 1.63 -2.76 18.74
C GLY A 134 2.16 -1.46 18.16
N PRO A 135 1.66 -0.31 18.63
CA PRO A 135 2.14 1.01 18.22
C PRO A 135 3.64 1.17 18.50
N GLY A 136 4.38 1.73 17.55
CA GLY A 136 5.82 1.95 17.65
C GLY A 136 6.70 0.75 17.32
N ALA A 137 6.13 -0.45 17.12
CA ALA A 137 6.88 -1.62 16.68
C ALA A 137 7.30 -1.52 15.21
N THR A 138 8.46 -2.09 14.88
CA THR A 138 8.93 -2.23 13.49
C THR A 138 8.01 -3.19 12.74
N CYS A 139 7.63 -2.86 11.51
CA CYS A 139 6.73 -3.65 10.68
C CYS A 139 7.14 -3.59 9.19
N GLY A 140 6.52 -4.42 8.35
CA GLY A 140 6.82 -4.47 6.92
C GLY A 140 8.13 -5.22 6.64
N GLY A 141 9.04 -4.60 5.88
CA GLY A 141 10.23 -5.30 5.41
C GLY A 141 9.92 -6.20 4.21
N MET A 142 10.95 -6.93 3.75
CA MET A 142 10.81 -7.87 2.64
C MET A 142 9.72 -8.91 2.95
N TRP A 143 8.67 -8.94 2.12
CA TRP A 143 7.47 -9.78 2.31
C TRP A 143 6.77 -9.64 3.67
N ASP A 144 6.85 -8.47 4.32
CA ASP A 144 6.26 -8.23 5.64
C ASP A 144 6.83 -9.14 6.75
N MET A 145 8.07 -9.62 6.61
CA MET A 145 8.73 -10.49 7.59
C MET A 145 8.95 -9.83 8.96
N GLU A 146 8.94 -8.50 9.05
CA GLU A 146 8.96 -7.79 10.34
C GLU A 146 7.60 -7.86 11.05
N GLY A 147 6.54 -8.24 10.34
CA GLY A 147 5.22 -8.50 10.87
C GLY A 147 4.17 -7.45 10.53
N TYR A 148 2.94 -7.74 10.96
CA TYR A 148 1.75 -6.95 10.69
C TYR A 148 1.29 -6.17 11.92
N CYS A 149 0.85 -4.93 11.69
CA CYS A 149 0.29 -4.10 12.75
C CYS A 149 -1.09 -4.58 13.20
N GLY A 150 -1.39 -4.35 14.48
CA GLY A 150 -2.67 -4.66 15.11
C GLY A 150 -3.84 -3.86 14.57
N THR A 151 -5.05 -4.25 14.98
CA THR A 151 -6.29 -3.55 14.60
C THR A 151 -6.22 -2.06 14.91
N GLY A 152 -6.52 -1.22 13.90
CA GLY A 152 -6.49 0.25 14.02
C GLY A 152 -5.08 0.87 13.87
N LEU A 153 -4.09 0.07 13.47
CA LEU A 153 -2.73 0.53 13.19
C LEU A 153 -2.36 0.25 11.74
N THR A 154 -1.54 1.12 11.16
CA THR A 154 -0.99 0.99 9.81
C THR A 154 0.53 0.97 9.89
N CYS A 155 1.16 0.15 9.05
CA CYS A 155 2.61 0.16 8.90
C CYS A 155 3.04 1.37 8.08
N VAL A 156 3.63 2.38 8.73
CA VAL A 156 4.16 3.57 8.05
C VAL A 156 5.61 3.29 7.66
N LYS A 157 5.84 2.98 6.38
CA LYS A 157 7.15 2.65 5.82
C LYS A 157 8.07 3.88 5.76
N LYS A 158 9.38 3.66 5.96
CA LYS A 158 10.40 4.72 5.87
C LYS A 158 10.50 5.27 4.45
N ASP A 159 10.43 4.39 3.47
CA ASP A 159 10.28 4.71 2.06
C ASP A 159 8.93 4.16 1.58
N SER A 160 8.04 5.04 1.13
CA SER A 160 6.70 4.66 0.67
C SER A 160 6.67 4.13 -0.77
N THR A 161 7.77 4.29 -1.51
CA THR A 161 7.90 3.80 -2.89
C THR A 161 8.47 2.40 -2.97
N ASP A 162 9.15 1.97 -1.90
CA ASP A 162 9.71 0.64 -1.75
C ASP A 162 8.77 -0.27 -0.94
N ALA A 163 8.22 -1.29 -1.59
CA ALA A 163 7.33 -2.25 -0.98
C ALA A 163 8.03 -3.10 0.10
N ASP A 164 9.35 -3.24 0.05
CA ASP A 164 10.13 -4.01 1.03
C ASP A 164 10.69 -3.12 2.15
N SER A 165 10.35 -1.82 2.14
CA SER A 165 10.81 -0.89 3.18
C SER A 165 10.24 -1.25 4.54
N ILE A 166 11.11 -1.26 5.55
CA ILE A 166 10.70 -1.36 6.95
C ILE A 166 9.98 -0.08 7.38
N GLY A 167 9.01 -0.25 8.27
CA GLY A 167 8.18 0.82 8.79
C GLY A 167 7.99 0.75 10.30
N THR A 168 7.05 1.52 10.79
CA THR A 168 6.64 1.50 12.18
C THR A 168 5.11 1.48 12.27
N CYS A 169 4.56 0.67 13.17
CA CYS A 169 3.12 0.64 13.40
C CYS A 169 2.68 1.94 14.05
N GLN A 170 1.82 2.68 13.37
CA GLN A 170 1.26 3.93 13.87
C GLN A 170 -0.25 3.83 13.86
N VAL A 171 -0.91 4.50 14.79
CA VAL A 171 -2.36 4.72 14.69
C VAL A 171 -2.63 5.33 13.33
N GLU A 172 -3.56 4.73 12.60
CA GLU A 172 -4.03 5.27 11.34
C GLU A 172 -4.54 6.68 11.64
N LYS A 173 -3.72 7.69 11.38
CA LYS A 173 -4.23 9.06 11.35
C LYS A 173 -5.30 8.99 10.28
N PRO A 174 -6.55 9.38 10.57
CA PRO A 174 -7.53 9.51 9.49
C PRO A 174 -6.86 10.35 8.41
N GLN A 175 -7.11 10.06 7.13
CA GLN A 175 -6.68 10.94 6.05
C GLN A 175 -7.42 12.27 6.21
N CYS A 176 -6.96 13.09 7.13
CA CYS A 176 -7.62 14.31 7.54
C CYS A 176 -7.22 15.35 6.52
N ALA A 177 -8.12 15.66 5.61
CA ALA A 177 -8.03 16.90 4.85
C ALA A 177 -8.28 18.06 5.83
N CYS A 178 -7.22 18.56 6.46
CA CYS A 178 -7.34 19.70 7.36
C CYS A 178 -7.80 20.92 6.58
N LYS A 179 -9.01 21.40 6.90
CA LYS A 179 -9.58 22.65 6.39
C LYS A 179 -9.77 23.59 7.58
N PRO A 180 -8.77 24.41 7.93
CA PRO A 180 -8.84 25.28 9.11
C PRO A 180 -10.05 26.22 9.10
N ALA A 181 -10.48 26.66 7.90
CA ALA A 181 -11.64 27.52 7.72
C ALA A 181 -12.99 26.86 8.10
N SER A 182 -13.04 25.53 8.20
CA SER A 182 -14.22 24.80 8.67
C SER A 182 -14.18 24.48 10.17
N CYS A 183 -13.12 24.86 10.88
CA CYS A 183 -13.02 24.66 12.31
C CYS A 183 -13.84 25.72 13.06
N SER A 184 -14.61 25.29 14.04
CA SER A 184 -15.21 26.19 15.04
C SER A 184 -14.12 26.65 16.03
N ALA A 185 -14.22 27.87 16.54
CA ALA A 185 -13.37 28.37 17.61
C ALA A 185 -14.14 28.28 18.95
N PRO A 186 -13.93 27.23 19.76
CA PRO A 186 -14.69 27.04 20.98
C PRO A 186 -14.12 27.84 22.17
N GLU A 187 -15.00 28.33 23.05
CA GLU A 187 -14.60 28.83 24.37
C GLU A 187 -14.40 27.66 25.34
N CYS A 188 -13.15 27.38 25.68
CA CYS A 188 -12.80 26.18 26.44
C CYS A 188 -12.38 26.47 27.88
N LYS A 189 -13.16 25.96 28.85
CA LYS A 189 -12.91 26.12 30.29
C LYS A 189 -11.56 25.55 30.77
N TYR A 190 -11.10 24.45 30.19
CA TYR A 190 -9.88 23.75 30.61
C TYR A 190 -8.72 23.85 29.61
N GLY A 191 -8.83 24.82 28.70
CA GLY A 191 -7.87 25.07 27.64
C GLY A 191 -8.23 24.40 26.32
N VAL A 192 -7.47 24.77 25.30
CA VAL A 192 -7.63 24.33 23.92
C VAL A 192 -6.52 23.34 23.60
N GLY A 193 -6.87 22.25 22.95
CA GLY A 193 -5.96 21.31 22.31
C GLY A 193 -6.34 21.13 20.85
N LYS A 194 -5.64 20.24 20.15
CA LYS A 194 -5.98 19.85 18.78
C LYS A 194 -6.74 18.54 18.75
N ASP A 195 -7.65 18.41 17.78
CA ASP A 195 -8.38 17.18 17.47
C ASP A 195 -7.44 16.00 17.13
N SER A 196 -8.00 14.82 16.83
CA SER A 196 -7.23 13.63 16.44
C SER A 196 -6.46 13.81 15.12
N CYS A 197 -6.83 14.81 14.34
CA CYS A 197 -6.22 15.20 13.06
C CYS A 197 -5.14 16.28 13.21
N ASP A 198 -4.88 16.75 14.43
CA ASP A 198 -4.02 17.90 14.74
C ASP A 198 -4.42 19.20 13.98
N CYS A 199 -5.71 19.35 13.66
CA CYS A 199 -6.23 20.39 12.78
C CYS A 199 -7.02 21.44 13.57
N CYS A 200 -8.22 21.08 14.02
CA CYS A 200 -9.12 22.01 14.67
C CYS A 200 -8.83 22.13 16.16
N ASP A 201 -9.09 23.32 16.68
CA ASP A 201 -9.07 23.61 18.10
C ASP A 201 -10.28 22.94 18.77
N VAL A 202 -10.01 22.09 19.76
CA VAL A 202 -11.02 21.37 20.55
C VAL A 202 -10.83 21.65 22.03
N CYS A 203 -11.92 21.60 22.78
CA CYS A 203 -11.84 21.78 24.22
C CYS A 203 -11.23 20.57 24.90
N LEU A 204 -10.23 20.84 25.73
CA LEU A 204 -9.67 19.83 26.61
C LEU A 204 -10.64 19.52 27.77
N LEU A 205 -10.57 18.29 28.24
CA LEU A 205 -11.46 17.76 29.25
C LEU A 205 -11.06 18.20 30.66
N GLY A 206 -12.08 18.39 31.49
CA GLY A 206 -11.93 18.68 32.91
C GLY A 206 -11.66 17.44 33.76
N PRO A 207 -11.42 17.62 35.07
CA PRO A 207 -11.17 16.52 36.00
C PRO A 207 -12.40 15.61 36.13
N GLY A 208 -12.15 14.30 36.24
CA GLY A 208 -13.21 13.30 36.41
C GLY A 208 -13.91 12.85 35.12
N VAL A 209 -13.61 13.49 33.98
CA VAL A 209 -14.18 13.12 32.67
C VAL A 209 -13.38 11.96 32.06
N THR A 210 -14.08 11.06 31.38
CA THR A 210 -13.49 9.95 30.62
C THR A 210 -12.62 10.49 29.48
N CYS A 211 -11.44 9.92 29.28
CA CYS A 211 -10.45 10.35 28.29
C CYS A 211 -9.77 9.14 27.61
N GLY A 212 -9.01 9.39 26.55
CA GLY A 212 -8.24 8.35 25.84
C GLY A 212 -9.07 7.57 24.81
N GLY A 213 -8.86 6.26 24.72
CA GLY A 213 -9.41 5.44 23.62
C GLY A 213 -8.52 5.44 22.37
N PRO A 214 -8.82 4.58 21.37
CA PRO A 214 -8.13 4.60 20.08
C PRO A 214 -8.20 5.99 19.46
N GLY A 215 -7.05 6.63 19.18
CA GLY A 215 -6.99 7.97 18.58
C GLY A 215 -7.59 9.09 19.43
N ASP A 216 -7.64 8.92 20.76
CA ASP A 216 -8.24 9.88 21.70
C ASP A 216 -9.71 10.20 21.41
N VAL A 217 -10.51 9.22 20.94
CA VAL A 217 -11.95 9.40 20.67
C VAL A 217 -12.75 9.87 21.88
N HIS A 218 -12.29 9.58 23.10
CA HIS A 218 -12.90 10.10 24.33
C HIS A 218 -12.33 11.44 24.77
N GLY A 219 -11.36 12.01 24.05
CA GLY A 219 -10.79 13.33 24.27
C GLY A 219 -9.51 13.35 25.12
N LYS A 220 -8.89 14.52 25.14
CA LYS A 220 -7.61 14.81 25.82
C LYS A 220 -7.83 15.67 27.05
N CYS A 221 -7.07 15.42 28.12
CA CYS A 221 -7.18 16.17 29.36
C CYS A 221 -6.57 17.58 29.25
N GLY A 222 -7.14 18.53 30.02
CA GLY A 222 -6.68 19.92 30.08
C GLY A 222 -5.31 20.12 30.70
N ARG A 223 -4.86 21.38 30.74
CA ARG A 223 -3.55 21.74 31.30
C ARG A 223 -3.43 21.27 32.76
N ASN A 224 -2.25 20.78 33.13
CA ASN A 224 -1.93 20.20 34.45
C ASN A 224 -2.74 18.93 34.81
N MET A 225 -3.29 18.23 33.82
CA MET A 225 -3.97 16.96 34.00
C MET A 225 -3.37 15.89 33.09
N ALA A 226 -3.43 14.63 33.52
CA ALA A 226 -3.15 13.46 32.68
C ALA A 226 -4.37 12.56 32.61
N CYS A 227 -4.49 11.85 31.49
CA CYS A 227 -5.43 10.75 31.38
C CYS A 227 -4.89 9.55 32.14
N VAL A 228 -5.47 9.26 33.31
CA VAL A 228 -5.12 8.06 34.08
C VAL A 228 -5.88 6.89 33.48
N LYS A 229 -5.20 6.13 32.64
CA LYS A 229 -5.74 4.97 31.92
C LYS A 229 -6.08 3.82 32.86
N ILE A 230 -7.14 3.08 32.53
CA ILE A 230 -7.53 1.85 33.26
C ILE A 230 -6.44 0.79 33.08
N ASP A 231 -5.94 0.61 31.86
CA ASP A 231 -4.73 -0.17 31.57
C ASP A 231 -3.59 0.78 31.13
N PRO A 232 -2.60 1.06 32.01
CA PRO A 232 -1.48 1.95 31.69
C PRO A 232 -0.59 1.44 30.56
N LYS A 233 -0.60 0.13 30.29
CA LYS A 233 0.24 -0.47 29.24
C LYS A 233 -0.43 -0.32 27.89
N ASP A 234 -1.77 -0.24 27.82
CA ASP A 234 -2.50 -0.12 26.57
C ASP A 234 -2.61 1.34 26.10
N ALA A 235 -2.01 1.63 24.95
CA ALA A 235 -2.05 2.94 24.32
C ALA A 235 -3.48 3.40 23.98
N ASN A 236 -4.40 2.46 23.77
CA ASN A 236 -5.80 2.71 23.42
C ASN A 236 -6.75 2.61 24.62
N SER A 237 -6.24 2.34 25.83
CA SER A 237 -7.08 2.25 27.01
C SER A 237 -7.77 3.57 27.30
N ILE A 238 -9.05 3.50 27.66
CA ILE A 238 -9.78 4.64 28.21
C ILE A 238 -9.29 4.92 29.64
N GLY A 239 -9.50 6.13 30.11
CA GLY A 239 -9.08 6.57 31.43
C GLY A 239 -9.95 7.69 31.97
N THR A 240 -9.47 8.33 33.02
CA THR A 240 -10.12 9.51 33.61
C THR A 240 -9.12 10.63 33.81
N CYS A 241 -9.50 11.86 33.47
CA CYS A 241 -8.64 13.01 33.67
C CYS A 241 -8.43 13.29 35.16
N ARG A 242 -7.17 13.32 35.58
CA ARG A 242 -6.77 13.67 36.95
C ARG A 242 -5.70 14.75 36.95
N ILE A 243 -5.79 15.63 37.95
CA ILE A 243 -4.81 16.69 38.18
C ILE A 243 -3.49 16.03 38.59
N ILE A 244 -2.42 16.38 37.89
CA ILE A 244 -1.07 15.95 38.26
C ILE A 244 -0.50 17.05 39.16
N PRO A 245 -0.14 16.74 40.42
CA PRO A 245 0.52 17.72 41.27
C PRO A 245 1.85 18.10 40.60
N ARG A 246 2.06 19.40 40.36
CA ARG A 246 3.37 19.90 39.93
C ARG A 246 4.35 19.58 41.06
N GLY A 247 5.36 18.77 40.77
CA GLY A 247 6.45 18.50 41.70
C GLY A 247 7.03 19.82 42.20
N LYS A 248 7.21 19.92 43.52
CA LYS A 248 8.05 20.95 44.13
C LYS A 248 9.51 20.73 43.72
#